data_AF-A0A7Y2C140-F1
#
_entry.id   AF-A0A7Y2C140-F1
#
_cell.length_a   1.000
_cell.length_b   1.000
_cell.length_c   1.000
_cell.angle_alpha   90.00
_cell.angle_beta   90.00
_cell.angle_gamma   90.00
#
_symmetry.space_group_name_H-M   'P 1'
#
loop_
_entity.id
_entity.type
_entity.pdbx_description
1 polymer ?
#
loop_
_entity_poly.entity_id
_entity_poly.type
_entity_poly.pdbx_seq_one_letter_code
_entity_poly.pdbx_strand_id
1 'polypeptide(L)'
;MYKIYVNGTPLVLSKTEEDFKEFQGKDDVLVNAYSGGPKHLLQVIDMLEKTDRWALVILHAENPKRLWKDFKKIFKRIDAAGGIVMNPSQKILA
;
A
#
# COMPACT_ATOMS: atom_id res chain seq x y z
N MET A 1 -11.06 -4.57 3.74
CA MET A 1 -10.27 -3.47 3.18
C MET A 1 -9.07 -3.25 4.08
N TYR A 2 -7.89 -3.03 3.53
CA TYR A 2 -6.68 -2.71 4.30
C TYR A 2 -6.13 -1.37 3.83
N LYS A 3 -5.72 -0.50 4.76
CA LYS A 3 -5.11 0.80 4.47
C LYS A 3 -3.70 0.83 5.05
N ILE A 4 -2.74 1.14 4.20
CA ILE A 4 -1.30 1.16 4.50
C ILE A 4 -0.79 2.53 4.10
N TYR A 5 0.18 3.09 4.83
CA TYR A 5 0.85 4.31 4.40
C TYR A 5 2.27 3.97 4.00
N VAL A 6 2.65 4.39 2.79
CA VAL A 6 4.01 4.29 2.27
C VAL A 6 4.46 5.72 1.95
N ASN A 7 5.48 6.20 2.66
CA ASN A 7 5.99 7.56 2.52
C ASN A 7 4.88 8.64 2.59
N GLY A 8 3.95 8.51 3.53
CA GLY A 8 2.80 9.42 3.68
C GLY A 8 1.65 9.20 2.68
N THR A 9 1.86 8.41 1.62
CA THR A 9 0.84 8.12 0.62
C THR A 9 0.00 6.90 1.02
N PRO A 10 -1.33 6.99 1.01
CA PRO A 10 -2.19 5.85 1.31
C PRO A 10 -2.22 4.84 0.15
N LEU A 11 -1.83 3.60 0.47
CA LEU A 11 -2.04 2.41 -0.34
C LEU A 11 -3.22 1.61 0.23
N VAL A 12 -4.27 1.46 -0.59
CA VAL A 12 -5.50 0.75 -0.23
C VAL A 12 -5.55 -0.59 -0.94
N LEU A 13 -5.81 -1.65 -0.17
CA LEU A 13 -6.05 -3.00 -0.69
C LEU A 13 -7.55 -3.34 -0.54
N SER A 14 -8.24 -3.48 -1.67
CA SER A 14 -9.70 -3.65 -1.72
C SER A 14 -10.15 -4.86 -2.56
N LYS A 15 -11.44 -5.21 -2.48
CA LYS A 15 -12.03 -6.31 -3.23
C LYS A 15 -12.41 -5.88 -4.65
N THR A 16 -13.10 -4.77 -4.74
CA THR A 16 -13.78 -4.30 -5.95
C THR A 16 -13.31 -2.90 -6.29
N GLU A 17 -13.13 -2.69 -7.59
CA GLU A 17 -12.86 -1.38 -8.19
C GLU A 17 -14.07 -0.45 -8.04
N GLU A 18 -15.28 -1.02 -7.94
CA GLU A 18 -16.55 -0.30 -7.85
C GLU A 18 -16.64 0.61 -6.63
N ASP A 19 -15.99 0.21 -5.54
CA ASP A 19 -15.92 0.99 -4.30
C ASP A 19 -15.15 2.32 -4.49
N PHE A 20 -14.46 2.49 -5.63
CA PHE A 20 -13.59 3.63 -5.91
C PHE A 20 -13.83 4.26 -7.29
N LYS A 21 -14.98 4.02 -7.92
CA LYS A 21 -15.34 4.63 -9.21
C LYS A 21 -15.24 6.17 -9.17
N GLU A 22 -15.55 6.80 -8.03
CA GLU A 22 -15.45 8.25 -7.83
C GLU A 22 -14.00 8.80 -7.85
N PHE A 23 -13.01 7.92 -7.69
CA PHE A 23 -11.59 8.28 -7.73
C PHE A 23 -10.95 7.99 -9.10
N GLN A 24 -11.64 7.28 -9.98
CA GLN A 24 -11.15 7.00 -11.32
C GLN A 24 -11.07 8.28 -12.16
N GLY A 25 -9.94 8.45 -12.85
CA GLY A 25 -9.72 9.62 -13.71
C GLY A 25 -9.21 10.86 -12.99
N LYS A 26 -8.97 10.79 -11.67
CA LYS A 26 -8.19 11.83 -10.97
C LYS A 26 -6.71 11.64 -11.26
N ASP A 27 -6.02 12.70 -11.66
CA ASP A 27 -4.61 12.65 -12.09
C ASP A 27 -3.64 12.20 -10.99
N ASP A 28 -4.05 12.34 -9.73
CA ASP A 28 -3.30 12.00 -8.51
C ASP A 28 -3.77 10.69 -7.85
N VAL A 29 -4.69 9.94 -8.47
CA VAL A 29 -5.14 8.64 -7.98
C VAL A 29 -4.82 7.53 -8.96
N LEU A 30 -4.13 6.50 -8.47
CA LEU A 30 -3.84 5.29 -9.23
C LEU A 30 -4.75 4.14 -8.77
N VAL A 31 -5.60 3.64 -9.66
CA VAL A 31 -6.42 2.44 -9.43
C VAL A 31 -5.90 1.32 -10.34
N ASN A 32 -5.48 0.20 -9.77
CA ASN A 32 -4.91 -0.90 -10.55
C ASN A 32 -5.32 -2.28 -10.02
N ALA A 33 -5.51 -3.23 -10.94
CA ALA A 33 -5.88 -4.60 -10.61
C ALA A 33 -4.64 -5.41 -10.17
N TYR A 34 -4.72 -6.08 -9.02
CA TYR A 34 -3.67 -6.99 -8.59
C TYR A 34 -3.91 -8.39 -9.17
N SER A 35 -3.17 -8.70 -10.23
CA SER A 35 -3.16 -9.99 -10.92
C SER A 35 -2.40 -11.11 -10.19
N GLY A 36 -1.73 -10.79 -9.08
CA GLY A 36 -0.91 -11.74 -8.33
C GLY A 36 0.60 -11.56 -8.56
N GLY A 37 1.38 -11.92 -7.55
CA GLY A 37 2.84 -11.99 -7.62
C GLY A 37 3.56 -10.89 -6.83
N PRO A 38 4.64 -11.21 -6.11
CA PRO A 38 5.34 -10.28 -5.24
C PRO A 38 6.00 -9.13 -6.01
N LYS A 39 6.39 -9.35 -7.28
CA LYS A 39 7.03 -8.33 -8.12
C LYS A 39 6.12 -7.12 -8.34
N HIS A 40 4.83 -7.33 -8.58
CA HIS A 40 3.89 -6.23 -8.80
C HIS A 40 3.76 -5.36 -7.54
N LEU A 41 3.62 -6.00 -6.37
CA LEU A 41 3.55 -5.28 -5.09
C LEU A 41 4.85 -4.50 -4.82
N LEU A 42 6.01 -5.10 -5.08
CA LEU A 42 7.29 -4.42 -4.94
C LEU A 42 7.41 -3.19 -5.84
N GLN A 43 6.96 -3.28 -7.10
CA GLN A 43 6.98 -2.14 -8.02
C GLN A 43 6.08 -0.99 -7.55
N VAL A 44 4.89 -1.31 -7.06
CA VAL A 44 3.96 -0.29 -6.52
C VAL A 44 4.58 0.39 -5.30
N ILE A 45 5.22 -0.37 -4.42
CA ILE A 45 5.84 0.16 -3.20
C ILE A 45 7.08 1.00 -3.54
N ASP A 46 7.96 0.51 -4.40
CA ASP A 46 9.15 1.23 -4.89
C ASP A 46 8.76 2.57 -5.55
N MET A 47 7.65 2.59 -6.31
CA MET A 47 7.09 3.82 -6.87
C MET A 47 6.64 4.80 -5.77
N LEU A 48 5.94 4.32 -4.75
CA LEU A 48 5.47 5.13 -3.62
C LEU A 48 6.62 5.64 -2.74
N GLU A 49 7.74 4.91 -2.67
CA GLU A 49 8.95 5.35 -1.97
C GLU A 49 9.70 6.44 -2.73
N LYS A 50 9.69 6.38 -4.06
CA LYS A 50 10.44 7.30 -4.94
C LYS A 50 9.71 8.57 -5.32
N THR A 51 8.37 8.57 -5.24
CA THR A 51 7.54 9.68 -5.73
C THR A 51 6.42 10.00 -4.75
N ASP A 52 6.10 11.28 -4.62
CA ASP A 52 4.97 11.84 -3.87
C ASP A 52 3.84 12.32 -4.80
N ARG A 53 3.89 11.93 -6.08
CA ARG A 53 2.93 12.32 -7.12
C ARG A 53 1.49 11.88 -6.81
N TRP A 54 1.34 10.74 -6.12
CA TRP A 54 0.05 10.11 -5.91
C TRP A 54 -0.52 10.52 -4.56
N ALA A 55 -1.75 11.04 -4.54
CA ALA A 55 -2.51 11.27 -3.32
C ALA A 55 -3.15 9.97 -2.79
N LEU A 56 -3.40 8.98 -3.67
CA LEU A 56 -3.99 7.70 -3.32
C LEU A 56 -3.61 6.62 -4.34
N VAL A 57 -3.27 5.43 -3.84
CA VAL A 57 -3.09 4.24 -4.69
C VAL A 57 -4.01 3.12 -4.21
N ILE A 58 -4.70 2.47 -5.13
CA ILE A 58 -5.69 1.44 -4.87
C ILE A 58 -5.33 0.19 -5.65
N LEU A 59 -5.08 -0.90 -4.94
CA LEU A 59 -4.93 -2.24 -5.50
C LEU A 59 -6.17 -3.06 -5.19
N HIS A 60 -6.89 -3.47 -6.24
CA HIS A 60 -8.08 -4.31 -6.10
C HIS A 60 -7.84 -5.73 -6.61
N ALA A 61 -8.41 -6.72 -5.93
CA ALA A 61 -8.41 -8.11 -6.34
C ALA A 61 -9.64 -8.82 -5.79
N GLU A 62 -10.18 -9.81 -6.51
CA GLU A 62 -11.35 -10.58 -6.08
C GLU A 62 -11.20 -11.17 -4.67
N ASN A 63 -9.96 -11.53 -4.29
CA ASN A 63 -9.61 -12.02 -2.97
C ASN A 63 -8.64 -11.07 -2.24
N PRO A 64 -9.15 -10.03 -1.53
CA PRO A 64 -8.31 -9.08 -0.80
C PRO A 64 -7.56 -9.74 0.37
N LYS A 65 -8.02 -10.89 0.89
CA LYS A 65 -7.30 -11.65 1.93
C LYS A 65 -6.01 -12.26 1.36
N ARG A 66 -6.04 -12.74 0.12
CA ARG A 66 -4.84 -13.24 -0.57
C ARG A 66 -3.86 -12.11 -0.85
N LEU A 67 -4.34 -10.98 -1.38
CA LEU A 67 -3.54 -9.77 -1.61
C LEU A 67 -2.85 -9.32 -0.31
N TRP A 68 -3.58 -9.24 0.81
CA TRP A 68 -2.98 -8.92 2.11
C TRP A 68 -1.95 -9.94 2.58
N LYS A 69 -2.21 -11.24 2.37
CA LYS A 69 -1.25 -12.30 2.70
C LYS A 69 0.03 -12.17 1.89
N ASP A 70 -0.08 -11.87 0.60
CA ASP A 70 1.07 -11.69 -0.29
C ASP A 70 1.86 -10.42 0.08
N PHE A 71 1.17 -9.31 0.38
CA PHE A 71 1.78 -8.09 0.88
C PHE A 71 2.62 -8.34 2.13
N LYS A 72 2.06 -9.02 3.14
CA LYS A 72 2.77 -9.31 4.39
C LYS A 72 4.01 -10.20 4.22
N LYS A 73 4.09 -11.00 3.15
CA LYS A 73 5.28 -11.84 2.88
C LYS A 73 6.49 -11.04 2.40
N ILE A 74 6.27 -9.83 1.88
CA ILE A 74 7.33 -8.97 1.35
C ILE A 74 8.11 -8.31 2.49
N PHE A 75 7.47 -8.06 3.63
CA PHE A 75 8.03 -7.29 4.73
C PHE A 75 8.24 -8.12 5.99
N LYS A 76 9.32 -7.81 6.71
CA LYS A 76 9.45 -8.21 8.10
C LYS A 76 8.53 -7.33 8.95
N ARG A 77 7.52 -7.94 9.55
CA ARG A 77 6.63 -7.25 10.49
C ARG A 77 7.36 -6.98 11.80
N ILE A 78 7.31 -5.73 12.27
CA ILE A 78 7.76 -5.32 13.60
C ILE A 78 6.52 -4.82 14.34
N ASP A 79 6.12 -5.53 15.41
CA ASP A 79 4.98 -5.11 16.21
C ASP A 79 5.40 -3.99 17.16
N ALA A 80 4.78 -2.82 17.01
CA ALA A 80 4.93 -1.71 17.94
C ALA A 80 4.02 -1.97 19.16
N ALA A 81 4.58 -2.47 20.26
CA ALA A 81 3.86 -2.73 21.51
C ALA A 81 3.58 -1.44 22.32
N GLY A 82 3.20 -0.35 21.65
CA GLY A 82 3.00 0.98 22.27
C GLY A 82 4.28 1.77 22.56
N GLY A 83 5.44 1.29 22.10
CA GLY A 83 6.72 2.00 22.19
C GLY A 83 7.05 2.83 20.95
N ILE A 84 8.07 3.68 21.05
CA ILE A 84 8.61 4.48 19.94
C ILE A 84 9.37 3.53 18.99
N VAL A 85 8.96 3.46 17.74
CA VAL A 85 9.74 2.78 16.69
C VAL A 85 10.74 3.77 16.12
N MET A 86 12.02 3.40 16.09
CA MET A 86 13.07 4.22 15.49
C MET A 86 13.64 3.52 14.26
N ASN A 87 14.00 4.30 13.25
CA ASN A 87 14.79 3.79 12.13
C ASN A 87 16.27 3.63 12.53
N PRO A 88 17.13 3.02 11.68
CA PRO A 88 18.57 2.88 11.97
C PRO A 88 19.32 4.20 12.21
N SER A 89 18.74 5.33 11.79
CA SER A 89 19.26 6.68 12.00
C SER A 89 18.73 7.34 13.28
N GLN A 90 18.07 6.59 14.17
CA GLN A 90 17.41 7.07 15.39
C GLN A 90 16.29 8.10 15.18
N LYS A 91 15.75 8.21 13.97
CA LYS A 91 14.57 9.01 13.71
C LYS A 91 13.33 8.24 14.13
N ILE A 92 12.43 8.92 14.87
CA ILE A 92 11.14 8.38 15.26
C ILE A 92 10.28 8.13 14.01
N LEU A 93 9.77 6.90 13.90
CA LEU A 93 8.75 6.47 12.95
C LEU A 93 7.42 6.48 13.70
N ALA A 94 6.79 7.64 13.77
CA ALA A 94 5.45 7.83 14.33
C ALA A 94 4.41 7.90 13.20
#